data_AF-A0A1Y0BHT1-F1
#
_entry.id   AF-A0A1Y0BHT1-F1
#
_cell.length_a   1.000
_cell.length_b   1.000
_cell.length_c   1.000
_cell.angle_alpha   90.00
_cell.angle_beta   90.00
_cell.angle_gamma   90.00
#
_symmetry.space_group_name_H-M   'P 1'
#
loop_
_entity.id
_entity.type
_entity.pdbx_description
1 polymer ?
#
loop_
_entity_poly.entity_id
_entity_poly.type
_entity_poly.pdbx_seq_one_letter_code
_entity_poly.pdbx_strand_id
1 'polypeptide(L)'
;MVPGNTEYLCTGFTVTCDLREGTTTGISASDRARTIRALAAQEYVSADFNRPGHVFPLRAHLEGVLGRPGHTEAALDLARLAGRYPGGVLCEIALPDGEMARLSDLATFARRWGLKLISIEDLIAWRRENGQ
;
A
#
# COMPACT_ATOMS: atom_id res chain seq x y z
N MET A 1 -1.96 -14.44 4.41
CA MET A 1 -3.42 -14.50 4.31
C MET A 1 -3.87 -15.69 5.11
N VAL A 2 -4.87 -15.49 5.96
CA VAL A 2 -5.49 -16.57 6.71
C VAL A 2 -6.54 -17.27 5.82
N PRO A 3 -6.73 -18.60 5.94
CA PRO A 3 -7.69 -19.34 5.09
C PRO A 3 -9.15 -18.86 5.19
N GLY A 4 -9.56 -18.26 6.31
CA GLY A 4 -10.87 -17.62 6.48
C GLY A 4 -10.72 -16.21 7.03
N ASN A 5 -10.72 -15.21 6.16
CA ASN A 5 -10.60 -13.81 6.58
C ASN A 5 -11.94 -13.31 7.13
N THR A 6 -11.99 -13.07 8.44
CA THR A 6 -13.18 -12.56 9.16
C THR A 6 -13.07 -11.08 9.52
N GLU A 7 -12.06 -10.38 9.01
CA GLU A 7 -11.93 -8.93 9.17
C GLU A 7 -13.05 -8.21 8.41
N TYR A 8 -13.58 -7.12 8.97
CA TYR A 8 -14.75 -6.43 8.46
C TYR A 8 -14.62 -5.97 7.00
N LEU A 9 -13.44 -5.46 6.62
CA LEU A 9 -13.13 -5.02 5.25
C LEU A 9 -12.44 -6.10 4.41
N CYS A 10 -12.28 -7.32 4.96
CA CYS A 10 -11.57 -8.44 4.35
C CYS A 10 -10.19 -8.05 3.79
N THR A 11 -9.43 -7.22 4.52
CA THR A 11 -8.15 -6.68 4.05
C THR A 11 -7.15 -7.80 3.73
N GLY A 12 -6.55 -7.74 2.55
CA GLY A 12 -5.71 -8.80 1.98
C GLY A 12 -4.31 -8.95 2.59
N PHE A 13 -4.17 -8.95 3.92
CA PHE A 13 -2.88 -9.10 4.59
C PHE A 13 -2.21 -10.44 4.28
N THR A 14 -0.96 -10.36 3.82
CA THR A 14 -0.08 -11.53 3.65
C THR A 14 0.73 -11.78 4.93
N VAL A 15 1.61 -12.78 4.90
CA VAL A 15 2.55 -13.01 6.01
C VAL A 15 3.55 -11.84 6.01
N THR A 16 3.74 -11.21 7.17
CA THR A 16 4.70 -10.12 7.29
C THR A 16 6.12 -10.59 6.99
N CYS A 17 6.97 -9.69 6.51
CA CYS A 17 8.32 -10.07 6.12
C CYS A 17 9.33 -8.93 6.24
N ASP A 18 10.60 -9.31 6.32
CA ASP A 18 11.75 -8.44 6.19
C ASP A 18 12.74 -9.06 5.20
N LEU A 19 13.44 -8.24 4.42
CA LEU A 19 14.53 -8.70 3.59
C LEU A 19 15.65 -9.25 4.48
N ARG A 20 16.12 -10.46 4.19
CA ARG A 20 17.10 -11.19 5.02
C ARG A 20 18.47 -10.52 4.99
N GLU A 21 18.96 -10.19 3.80
CA GLU A 21 20.29 -9.60 3.61
C GLU A 21 20.21 -8.09 3.44
N GLY A 22 21.13 -7.37 4.09
CA GLY A 22 21.17 -5.91 3.99
C GLY A 22 20.16 -5.18 4.89
N THR A 23 19.43 -5.87 5.74
CA THR A 23 18.69 -5.26 6.87
C THR A 23 19.34 -5.65 8.20
N THR A 24 18.93 -4.97 9.28
CA THR A 24 19.38 -5.25 10.64
C THR A 24 18.25 -5.83 11.48
N THR A 25 17.49 -4.97 12.15
CA THR A 25 16.32 -5.35 12.94
C THR A 25 15.03 -5.34 12.12
N GLY A 26 15.05 -4.80 10.90
CA GLY A 26 13.89 -4.73 10.01
C GLY A 26 13.00 -3.50 10.23
N ILE A 27 12.93 -2.96 11.45
CA ILE A 27 11.96 -1.90 11.80
C ILE A 27 12.36 -0.48 11.35
N SER A 28 13.66 -0.23 11.15
CA SER A 28 14.12 1.12 10.81
C SER A 28 13.53 1.59 9.48
N ALA A 29 13.43 2.91 9.27
CA ALA A 29 12.94 3.44 7.98
C ALA A 29 13.78 2.95 6.80
N SER A 30 15.10 2.84 6.98
CA SER A 30 16.03 2.31 5.97
C SER A 30 15.77 0.82 5.70
N ASP A 31 15.60 0.02 6.74
CA ASP A 31 15.39 -1.43 6.61
C ASP A 31 14.05 -1.72 5.93
N ARG A 32 12.96 -1.07 6.37
CA ARG A 32 11.66 -1.18 5.72
C ARG A 32 11.72 -0.74 4.26
N ALA A 33 12.42 0.35 3.95
CA ALA A 33 12.59 0.80 2.56
C ALA A 33 13.37 -0.22 1.70
N ARG A 34 14.39 -0.89 2.25
CA ARG A 34 15.10 -1.98 1.56
C ARG A 34 14.18 -3.17 1.30
N THR A 35 13.44 -3.61 2.31
CA THR A 35 12.44 -4.68 2.17
C THR A 35 11.40 -4.36 1.10
N ILE A 36 10.86 -3.14 1.10
CA ILE A 36 9.88 -2.68 0.10
C ILE A 36 10.47 -2.70 -1.32
N ARG A 37 11.69 -2.20 -1.51
CA ARG A 37 12.35 -2.21 -2.82
C ARG A 37 12.56 -3.64 -3.31
N ALA A 38 13.01 -4.54 -2.44
CA ALA A 38 13.20 -5.94 -2.78
C ALA A 38 11.87 -6.63 -3.16
N LEU A 39 10.77 -6.34 -2.45
CA LEU A 39 9.43 -6.86 -2.78
C LEU A 39 8.91 -6.37 -4.14
N ALA A 40 9.36 -5.20 -4.61
CA ALA A 40 8.97 -4.63 -5.90
C ALA A 40 9.92 -5.00 -7.05
N ALA A 41 11.01 -5.71 -6.75
CA ALA A 41 12.08 -6.07 -7.69
C ALA A 41 11.91 -7.51 -8.21
N GLN A 42 12.36 -7.79 -9.43
CA GLN A 42 12.13 -9.08 -10.11
C GLN A 42 13.20 -10.13 -9.77
N GLU A 43 14.33 -9.71 -9.25
CA GLU A 43 15.48 -10.58 -8.94
C GLU A 43 15.38 -11.30 -7.60
N TYR A 44 14.48 -10.88 -6.70
CA TYR A 44 14.32 -11.49 -5.38
C TYR A 44 13.31 -12.63 -5.39
N VAL A 45 13.60 -13.67 -4.64
CA VAL A 45 12.77 -14.86 -4.46
C VAL A 45 12.28 -14.98 -3.02
N SER A 46 11.36 -15.92 -2.77
CA SER A 46 10.73 -16.09 -1.46
C SER A 46 11.73 -16.35 -0.31
N ALA A 47 12.86 -17.02 -0.60
CA ALA A 47 13.91 -17.38 0.35
C ALA A 47 14.72 -16.16 0.85
N ASP A 48 14.72 -15.07 0.10
CA ASP A 48 15.41 -13.83 0.46
C ASP A 48 14.72 -13.06 1.59
N PHE A 49 13.54 -13.51 2.02
CA PHE A 49 12.75 -12.84 3.04
C PHE A 49 12.57 -13.71 4.29
N ASN A 50 12.79 -13.10 5.45
CA ASN A 50 12.40 -13.64 6.75
C ASN A 50 10.90 -13.44 6.97
N ARG A 51 10.28 -14.38 7.71
CA ARG A 51 8.86 -14.35 8.09
C ARG A 51 8.73 -14.86 9.54
N PRO A 52 8.09 -14.13 10.47
CA PRO A 52 7.50 -12.79 10.29
C PRO A 52 8.56 -11.69 10.11
N GLY A 53 8.10 -10.46 9.85
CA GLY A 53 8.92 -9.24 9.80
C GLY A 53 8.08 -7.97 10.00
N HIS A 54 8.62 -6.81 9.61
CA HIS A 54 8.06 -5.49 9.91
C HIS A 54 7.40 -4.79 8.72
N VAL A 55 7.48 -5.35 7.51
CA VAL A 55 6.66 -4.94 6.38
C VAL A 55 5.42 -5.82 6.30
N PHE A 56 4.28 -5.21 6.00
CA PHE A 56 2.95 -5.84 5.95
C PHE A 56 2.45 -5.85 4.51
N PRO A 57 2.80 -6.84 3.67
CA PRO A 57 2.38 -6.81 2.27
C PRO A 57 0.88 -7.10 2.16
N LEU A 58 0.22 -6.33 1.30
CA LEU A 58 -1.21 -6.45 0.99
C LEU A 58 -1.37 -6.96 -0.45
N ARG A 59 -2.28 -7.92 -0.65
CA ARG A 59 -2.67 -8.38 -1.99
C ARG A 59 -3.90 -7.62 -2.45
N ALA A 60 -3.77 -6.88 -3.54
CA ALA A 60 -4.89 -6.19 -4.18
C ALA A 60 -5.80 -7.13 -4.98
N HIS A 61 -7.04 -6.70 -5.22
CA HIS A 61 -7.91 -7.28 -6.24
C HIS A 61 -7.31 -7.10 -7.65
N LEU A 62 -7.46 -8.10 -8.51
CA LEU A 62 -6.88 -8.10 -9.87
C LEU A 62 -7.42 -6.94 -10.72
N GLU A 63 -8.71 -6.66 -10.61
CA GLU A 63 -9.39 -5.56 -11.32
C GLU A 63 -9.14 -4.17 -10.71
N GLY A 64 -8.31 -4.07 -9.66
CA GLY A 64 -8.04 -2.81 -8.97
C GLY A 64 -9.31 -2.23 -8.35
N VAL A 65 -9.45 -0.90 -8.36
CA VAL A 65 -10.55 -0.21 -7.68
C VAL A 65 -11.93 -0.54 -8.24
N LEU A 66 -11.99 -1.06 -9.47
CA LEU A 66 -13.24 -1.52 -10.09
C LEU A 66 -13.76 -2.83 -9.48
N GLY A 67 -12.86 -3.70 -9.00
CA GLY A 67 -13.25 -4.93 -8.32
C GLY A 67 -13.39 -4.77 -6.81
N ARG A 68 -12.58 -3.89 -6.19
CA ARG A 68 -12.70 -3.53 -4.76
C ARG A 68 -12.32 -2.07 -4.53
N PRO A 69 -13.21 -1.21 -4.02
CA PRO A 69 -12.93 0.21 -3.79
C PRO A 69 -12.08 0.42 -2.53
N GLY A 70 -10.82 -0.03 -2.53
CA GLY A 70 -9.92 0.03 -1.38
C GLY A 70 -8.60 0.75 -1.67
N HIS A 71 -7.92 1.20 -0.61
CA HIS A 71 -6.61 1.86 -0.72
C HIS A 71 -5.53 0.95 -1.31
N THR A 72 -5.58 -0.36 -1.01
CA THR A 72 -4.68 -1.36 -1.60
C THR A 72 -4.78 -1.35 -3.12
N GLU A 73 -6.02 -1.40 -3.64
CA GLU A 73 -6.29 -1.39 -5.07
C GLU A 73 -5.91 -0.05 -5.70
N ALA A 74 -6.26 1.07 -5.05
CA ALA A 74 -5.95 2.40 -5.52
C ALA A 74 -4.43 2.63 -5.68
N ALA A 75 -3.62 2.13 -4.75
CA ALA A 75 -2.16 2.26 -4.82
C ALA A 75 -1.59 1.59 -6.09
N LEU A 76 -2.09 0.40 -6.46
CA LEU A 76 -1.65 -0.31 -7.66
C LEU A 76 -2.16 0.36 -8.93
N ASP A 77 -3.40 0.83 -8.93
CA ASP A 77 -3.96 1.52 -10.10
C ASP A 77 -3.23 2.82 -10.37
N LEU A 78 -2.95 3.64 -9.35
CA LEU A 78 -2.15 4.85 -9.51
C LEU A 78 -0.75 4.55 -10.08
N ALA A 79 -0.10 3.47 -9.63
CA ALA A 79 1.19 3.05 -10.18
C ALA A 79 1.08 2.66 -11.66
N ARG A 80 0.02 1.94 -12.05
CA ARG A 80 -0.26 1.59 -13.46
C ARG A 80 -0.49 2.84 -14.32
N LEU A 81 -1.33 3.76 -13.83
CA LEU A 81 -1.62 5.02 -14.51
C LEU A 81 -0.36 5.89 -14.72
N ALA A 82 0.60 5.78 -13.80
CA ALA A 82 1.90 6.43 -13.91
C ALA A 82 2.91 5.67 -14.81
N GLY A 83 2.51 4.58 -15.47
CA GLY A 83 3.39 3.76 -16.31
C GLY A 83 4.48 3.03 -15.52
N ARG A 84 4.23 2.72 -14.24
CA ARG A 84 5.17 2.05 -13.34
C ARG A 84 4.73 0.62 -13.03
N TYR A 85 5.64 -0.16 -12.45
CA TYR A 85 5.34 -1.47 -11.90
C TYR A 85 4.17 -1.38 -10.91
N PRO A 86 3.16 -2.26 -10.97
CA PRO A 86 1.97 -2.21 -10.12
C PRO A 86 2.30 -2.63 -8.68
N GLY A 87 2.96 -1.74 -7.94
CA GLY A 87 3.27 -1.86 -6.53
C GLY A 87 3.26 -0.48 -5.87
N GLY A 88 2.81 -0.42 -4.62
CA GLY A 88 2.71 0.83 -3.88
C GLY A 88 2.94 0.63 -2.39
N VAL A 89 3.30 1.73 -1.71
CA VAL A 89 3.42 1.79 -0.25
C VAL A 89 2.36 2.76 0.24
N LEU A 90 1.62 2.36 1.26
CA LEU A 90 0.60 3.18 1.89
C LEU A 90 0.75 3.12 3.41
N CYS A 91 0.28 4.17 4.07
CA CYS A 91 0.17 4.27 5.50
C CYS A 91 -0.96 5.25 5.81
N GLU A 92 -1.83 4.89 6.73
CA GLU A 92 -2.89 5.77 7.18
C GLU A 92 -2.34 6.96 7.97
N ILE A 93 -3.03 8.10 7.88
CA ILE A 93 -2.65 9.31 8.57
C ILE A 93 -3.47 9.41 9.85
N ALA A 94 -2.79 9.29 10.99
CA ALA A 94 -3.34 9.52 12.32
C ALA A 94 -2.88 10.89 12.86
N LEU A 95 -3.74 11.50 13.67
CA LEU A 95 -3.44 12.71 14.43
C LEU A 95 -2.63 12.37 15.69
N PRO A 96 -1.95 13.35 16.32
CA PRO A 96 -1.15 13.10 17.52
C PRO A 96 -1.92 12.57 18.73
N ASP A 97 -3.23 12.78 18.77
CA ASP A 97 -4.14 12.25 19.79
C ASP A 97 -4.56 10.79 19.54
N GLY A 98 -4.12 10.20 18.42
CA GLY A 98 -4.41 8.82 18.03
C GLY A 98 -5.66 8.67 17.16
N GLU A 99 -6.44 9.74 16.96
CA GLU A 99 -7.60 9.70 16.07
C GLU A 99 -7.19 9.68 14.59
N MET A 100 -8.05 9.11 13.76
CA MET A 100 -7.83 9.09 12.31
C MET A 100 -8.12 10.46 11.71
N ALA A 101 -7.18 10.97 10.89
CA ALA A 101 -7.34 12.26 10.23
C ALA A 101 -8.58 12.28 9.32
N ARG A 102 -9.34 13.38 9.37
CA ARG A 102 -10.52 13.60 8.52
C ARG A 102 -10.17 14.46 7.30
N LEU A 103 -11.12 14.65 6.39
CA LEU A 103 -10.88 15.35 5.12
C LEU A 103 -10.24 16.73 5.29
N SER A 104 -10.67 17.51 6.29
CA SER A 104 -10.09 18.83 6.61
C SER A 104 -8.62 18.75 7.03
N ASP A 105 -8.27 17.72 7.80
CA ASP A 105 -6.90 17.48 8.27
C ASP A 105 -6.02 17.03 7.11
N LEU A 106 -6.54 16.12 6.27
CA LEU A 106 -5.87 15.63 5.06
C LEU A 106 -5.62 16.77 4.07
N ALA A 107 -6.57 17.69 3.88
CA ALA A 107 -6.39 18.88 3.04
C ALA A 107 -5.28 19.80 3.58
N THR A 108 -5.15 19.92 4.89
CA THR A 108 -4.07 20.68 5.53
C THR A 108 -2.73 19.98 5.41
N PHE A 109 -2.69 18.66 5.66
CA PHE A 109 -1.50 17.82 5.51
C PHE A 109 -0.99 17.84 4.06
N ALA A 110 -1.88 17.68 3.09
CA ALA A 110 -1.54 17.68 1.67
C ALA A 110 -0.94 19.03 1.25
N ARG A 111 -1.53 20.16 1.67
CA ARG A 111 -0.96 21.49 1.40
C ARG A 111 0.42 21.68 2.04
N ARG A 112 0.59 21.25 3.30
CA ARG A 112 1.87 21.36 4.02
C ARG A 112 3.01 20.65 3.29
N TRP A 113 2.73 19.49 2.70
CA TRP A 113 3.74 18.63 2.07
C TRP A 113 3.73 18.68 0.54
N GLY A 114 2.90 19.53 -0.08
CA GLY A 114 2.78 19.64 -1.54
C GLY A 114 2.20 18.39 -2.21
N LEU A 115 1.38 17.61 -1.51
CA LEU A 115 0.77 16.39 -2.02
C LEU A 115 -0.55 16.67 -2.74
N LYS A 116 -0.90 15.78 -3.68
CA LYS A 116 -2.23 15.75 -4.29
C LYS A 116 -3.20 15.03 -3.36
N LEU A 117 -4.44 15.50 -3.33
CA LEU A 117 -5.55 14.87 -2.63
C LEU A 117 -6.57 14.43 -3.68
N ILE A 118 -6.93 13.15 -3.64
CA ILE A 118 -7.91 12.51 -4.53
C ILE A 118 -8.81 11.60 -3.71
N SER A 119 -9.94 11.16 -4.26
CA SER A 119 -10.75 10.10 -3.69
C SER A 119 -10.70 8.81 -4.53
N ILE A 120 -11.03 7.67 -3.91
CA ILE A 120 -11.21 6.41 -4.62
C ILE A 120 -12.40 6.52 -5.59
N GLU A 121 -13.44 7.27 -5.22
CA GLU A 121 -14.60 7.54 -6.09
C GLU A 121 -14.18 8.23 -7.39
N ASP A 122 -13.36 9.29 -7.29
CA ASP A 122 -12.83 10.00 -8.46
C ASP A 122 -11.97 9.08 -9.33
N LEU A 123 -11.15 8.23 -8.71
CA LEU A 123 -10.32 7.27 -9.45
C LEU A 123 -11.17 6.22 -10.19
N ILE A 124 -12.25 5.74 -9.56
CA ILE A 124 -13.21 4.83 -10.19
C ILE A 124 -13.91 5.51 -11.37
N ALA A 125 -14.39 6.73 -11.19
CA ALA A 125 -15.04 7.51 -12.25
C ALA A 125 -14.08 7.70 -13.44
N TRP A 126 -12.85 8.16 -13.16
CA TRP A 126 -11.82 8.35 -14.17
C TRP A 126 -11.50 7.07 -14.94
N ARG A 127 -11.34 5.93 -14.25
CA ARG A 127 -11.06 4.64 -14.89
C ARG A 127 -12.19 4.21 -15.83
N ARG A 128 -13.45 4.35 -15.41
CA ARG A 128 -14.63 4.04 -16.23
C ARG A 128 -14.71 4.91 -17.48
N GLU A 129 -14.48 6.20 -17.34
CA GLU A 129 -14.52 7.16 -18.47
C GLU A 129 -13.42 6.89 -19.51
N ASN A 130 -12.27 6.36 -19.08
CA ASN A 130 -11.12 6.08 -19.94
C ASN A 130 -11.04 4.62 -20.41
N GLY A 131 -12.06 3.81 -20.13
CA GLY A 131 -12.14 2.41 -20.57
C GLY A 131 -11.06 1.51 -19.95
N GLN A 132 -10.64 1.80 -18.73
CA GLN A 132 -9.57 1.09 -18.01
C GLN A 132 -10.07 0.29 -16.82
#